data_AF-A0A0G0PTJ1-F1
#
_entry.id   AF-A0A0G0PTJ1-F1
#
_cell.length_a   1.000
_cell.length_b   1.000
_cell.length_c   1.000
_cell.angle_alpha   90.00
_cell.angle_beta   90.00
_cell.angle_gamma   90.00
#
_symmetry.space_group_name_H-M   'P 1'
#
loop_
_entity.id
_entity.type
_entity.pdbx_description
1 polymer ?
#
loop_
_entity_poly.entity_id
_entity_poly.type
_entity_poly.pdbx_seq_one_letter_code
_entity_poly.pdbx_strand_id
1 'polypeptide(L)'
;MAEIVYIKRTTKKGLGVFAARNIKDGEIIESAPVLVFSPKDRKNLEKTPLSHYIYPWRSTRGAALAFGYGSIYNHSYSPNADWKQNFKTQSMIYRAIKDIKKDEEITVNYNGEPDEQTSIDWFDVK
;
A
#
# COMPACT_ATOMS: atom_id res chain seq x y z
N MET A 1 -8.31 -7.96 20.26
CA MET A 1 -7.44 -6.81 19.92
C MET A 1 -8.32 -5.79 19.21
N ALA A 2 -8.23 -4.51 19.55
CA ALA A 2 -9.01 -3.49 18.84
C ALA A 2 -8.52 -3.38 17.38
N GLU A 3 -9.45 -3.28 16.43
CA GLU A 3 -9.11 -3.04 15.03
C GLU A 3 -8.37 -1.70 14.88
N ILE A 4 -7.27 -1.68 14.11
CA ILE A 4 -6.49 -0.46 13.83
C ILE A 4 -7.06 0.26 12.62
N VAL A 5 -7.60 -0.49 11.64
CA VAL A 5 -8.09 0.03 10.36
C VAL A 5 -9.38 -0.66 9.94
N TYR A 6 -10.13 -0.01 9.05
CA TYR A 6 -11.30 -0.56 8.37
C TYR A 6 -11.34 -0.13 6.89
N ILE A 7 -12.14 -0.82 6.06
CA ILE A 7 -12.33 -0.46 4.65
C ILE A 7 -13.59 0.37 4.47
N LYS A 8 -13.51 1.39 3.62
CA LYS A 8 -14.67 2.13 3.12
C LYS A 8 -14.51 2.45 1.63
N ARG A 9 -15.62 2.54 0.89
CA ARG A 9 -15.61 3.04 -0.50
C ARG A 9 -15.40 4.55 -0.51
N THR A 10 -14.45 5.00 -1.32
CA THR A 10 -14.22 6.40 -1.66
C THR A 10 -15.00 6.76 -2.92
N THR A 11 -15.22 8.05 -3.15
CA THR A 11 -15.99 8.54 -4.29
C THR A 11 -15.29 8.32 -5.63
N LYS A 12 -13.94 8.32 -5.66
CA LYS A 12 -13.14 8.28 -6.90
C LYS A 12 -12.15 7.13 -7.00
N LYS A 13 -11.59 6.65 -5.89
CA LYS A 13 -10.46 5.70 -5.86
C LYS A 13 -10.89 4.26 -5.53
N GLY A 14 -12.20 3.97 -5.51
CA GLY A 14 -12.69 2.64 -5.15
C GLY A 14 -12.60 2.39 -3.66
N LEU A 15 -12.04 1.26 -3.23
CA LEU A 15 -11.85 0.96 -1.81
C LEU A 15 -10.69 1.81 -1.25
N GLY A 16 -10.81 2.20 0.01
CA GLY A 16 -9.74 2.86 0.77
C GLY A 16 -9.67 2.30 2.18
N VAL A 17 -8.50 2.42 2.80
CA VAL A 17 -8.24 1.98 4.17
C VAL A 17 -8.29 3.21 5.07
N PHE A 18 -9.03 3.11 6.18
CA PHE A 18 -9.28 4.21 7.10
C PHE A 18 -8.87 3.83 8.51
N ALA A 19 -8.40 4.80 9.28
CA ALA A 19 -7.99 4.58 10.66
C ALA A 19 -9.21 4.37 11.57
N ALA A 20 -9.29 3.24 12.28
CA ALA A 20 -10.38 2.95 13.22
C ALA A 20 -10.25 3.73 14.55
N ARG A 21 -9.05 4.27 14.80
CA ARG A 21 -8.69 5.12 15.95
C ARG A 21 -7.59 6.09 15.56
N ASN A 22 -7.20 6.97 16.48
CA ASN A 22 -5.98 7.75 16.31
C ASN A 22 -4.76 6.81 16.27
N ILE A 23 -3.85 7.05 15.32
CA ILE A 23 -2.60 6.33 15.11
C ILE A 23 -1.47 7.34 15.24
N LYS A 24 -0.42 6.97 15.98
CA LYS A 24 0.73 7.86 16.23
C LYS A 24 1.78 7.75 15.14
N ASP A 25 2.51 8.84 14.93
CA ASP A 25 3.71 8.80 14.09
C ASP A 25 4.65 7.65 14.51
N GLY A 26 5.16 6.93 13.52
CA GLY A 26 6.02 5.75 13.68
C GLY A 26 5.30 4.45 14.06
N GLU A 27 4.01 4.47 14.35
CA GLU A 27 3.23 3.28 14.73
C GLU A 27 3.06 2.33 13.54
N ILE A 28 3.22 1.02 13.79
CA ILE A 28 2.94 -0.01 12.78
C ILE A 28 1.43 -0.17 12.67
N ILE A 29 0.91 0.13 11.47
CA ILE A 29 -0.51 -0.01 11.14
C ILE A 29 -0.81 -1.48 10.83
N GLU A 30 0.04 -2.11 10.02
CA GLU A 30 -0.17 -3.47 9.55
C GLU A 30 1.16 -4.15 9.15
N SER A 31 1.23 -5.46 9.36
CA SER A 31 2.23 -6.34 8.75
C SER A 31 1.50 -7.33 7.84
N ALA A 32 1.33 -6.97 6.57
CA ALA A 32 0.60 -7.75 5.59
C ALA A 32 1.48 -8.84 4.98
N PRO A 33 1.18 -10.14 5.16
CA PRO A 33 1.88 -11.20 4.45
C PRO A 33 1.77 -11.01 2.93
N VAL A 34 2.76 -11.49 2.18
CA VAL A 34 2.74 -11.36 0.71
C VAL A 34 2.75 -12.70 0.00
N LEU A 35 2.07 -12.73 -1.15
CA LEU A 35 2.28 -13.75 -2.18
C LEU A 35 3.34 -13.26 -3.16
N VAL A 36 4.48 -13.96 -3.24
CA VAL A 36 5.62 -13.57 -4.08
C VAL A 36 5.52 -14.23 -5.46
N PHE A 37 5.79 -13.44 -6.49
CA PHE A 37 5.76 -13.84 -7.89
C PHE A 37 7.14 -13.69 -8.52
N SER A 38 7.51 -14.66 -9.37
CA SER A 38 8.75 -14.58 -10.12
C SER A 38 8.71 -13.46 -11.17
N PRO A 39 9.86 -13.04 -11.73
CA PRO A 39 9.88 -12.11 -12.85
C PRO A 39 9.09 -12.58 -14.08
N LYS A 40 8.94 -13.90 -14.27
CA LYS A 40 8.13 -14.45 -15.36
C LYS A 40 6.63 -14.25 -15.09
N ASP A 41 6.21 -14.50 -13.85
CA ASP A 41 4.80 -14.34 -13.43
C ASP A 41 4.39 -12.88 -13.48
N ARG A 42 5.24 -11.96 -13.00
CA ARG A 42 5.01 -10.52 -13.03
C ARG A 42 4.62 -10.03 -14.43
N LYS A 43 5.35 -10.45 -15.48
CA LYS A 43 5.05 -10.06 -16.88
C LYS A 43 3.65 -10.47 -17.33
N ASN A 44 3.08 -11.52 -16.74
CA ASN A 44 1.71 -11.95 -17.03
C ASN A 44 0.71 -11.16 -16.17
N LEU A 45 1.02 -10.93 -14.89
CA LEU A 45 0.18 -10.16 -13.98
C LEU A 45 0.00 -8.70 -14.43
N GLU A 46 1.06 -8.09 -14.97
CA GLU A 46 1.03 -6.72 -15.51
C GLU A 46 0.04 -6.53 -16.67
N LYS A 47 -0.43 -7.63 -17.29
CA LYS A 47 -1.46 -7.64 -18.34
C LYS A 47 -2.88 -7.81 -17.80
N THR A 48 -3.03 -7.88 -16.49
CA THR A 48 -4.30 -8.06 -15.79
C THR A 48 -4.55 -6.89 -14.84
N PRO A 49 -5.75 -6.71 -14.29
CA PRO A 49 -6.01 -5.68 -13.29
C PRO A 49 -5.12 -5.76 -12.04
N LEU A 50 -4.47 -6.91 -11.77
CA LEU A 50 -3.51 -7.04 -10.67
C LEU A 50 -2.28 -6.14 -10.82
N SER A 51 -2.01 -5.61 -12.01
CA SER A 51 -0.95 -4.62 -12.24
C SER A 51 -1.04 -3.40 -11.30
N HIS A 52 -2.26 -3.02 -10.89
CA HIS A 52 -2.52 -1.89 -9.99
C HIS A 52 -2.36 -2.23 -8.50
N TYR A 53 -2.13 -3.50 -8.17
CA TYR A 53 -2.20 -4.01 -6.79
C TYR A 53 -0.93 -4.71 -6.32
N ILE A 54 0.03 -4.94 -7.21
CA ILE A 54 1.28 -5.63 -6.91
C ILE A 54 2.43 -4.64 -6.65
N TYR A 55 3.26 -4.98 -5.67
CA TYR A 55 4.47 -4.25 -5.32
C TYR A 55 5.69 -4.85 -6.03
N PRO A 56 6.74 -4.05 -6.32
CA PRO A 56 8.04 -4.61 -6.66
C PRO A 56 8.56 -5.44 -5.47
N TRP A 57 9.27 -6.55 -5.73
CA TRP A 57 9.79 -7.39 -4.64
C TRP A 57 11.27 -7.77 -4.86
N ARG A 58 12.09 -7.58 -3.82
CA ARG A 58 13.56 -7.83 -3.83
C ARG A 58 14.28 -7.09 -4.96
N SER A 59 14.48 -7.75 -6.10
CA SER A 59 15.31 -7.27 -7.22
C SER A 59 14.58 -6.32 -8.16
N THR A 60 13.47 -5.72 -7.69
CA THR A 60 12.46 -4.93 -8.44
C THR A 60 11.84 -5.61 -9.67
N ARG A 61 12.42 -6.71 -10.17
CA ARG A 61 11.93 -7.53 -11.29
C ARG A 61 10.87 -8.55 -10.87
N GLY A 62 10.85 -8.94 -9.61
CA GLY A 62 9.76 -9.75 -9.04
C GLY A 62 8.56 -8.88 -8.66
N ALA A 63 7.47 -9.53 -8.28
CA ALA A 63 6.29 -8.86 -7.75
C ALA A 63 5.82 -9.51 -6.45
N ALA A 64 5.07 -8.76 -5.66
CA ALA A 64 4.39 -9.25 -4.47
C ALA A 64 2.97 -8.70 -4.42
N LEU A 65 1.98 -9.56 -4.17
CA LEU A 65 0.63 -9.13 -3.80
C LEU A 65 0.56 -9.12 -2.27
N ALA A 66 0.15 -8.00 -1.67
CA ALA A 66 0.00 -7.91 -0.23
C ALA A 66 -1.42 -8.32 0.18
N PHE A 67 -1.50 -9.28 1.10
CA PHE A 67 -2.77 -9.67 1.71
C PHE A 67 -3.22 -8.65 2.77
N GLY A 68 -4.22 -9.01 3.57
CA GLY A 68 -4.82 -8.08 4.53
C GLY A 68 -5.39 -6.86 3.80
N TYR A 69 -5.02 -5.67 4.25
CA TYR A 69 -5.37 -4.42 3.58
C TYR A 69 -4.23 -3.86 2.71
N GLY A 70 -3.10 -4.55 2.62
CA GLY A 70 -1.88 -4.05 2.00
C GLY A 70 -2.08 -3.58 0.56
N SER A 71 -2.69 -4.40 -0.30
CA SER A 71 -3.00 -4.03 -1.68
C SER A 71 -4.28 -3.16 -1.81
N ILE A 72 -4.79 -2.57 -0.73
CA ILE A 72 -5.99 -1.71 -0.73
C ILE A 72 -5.64 -0.25 -0.40
N TYR A 73 -4.51 0.04 0.24
CA TYR A 73 -4.10 1.41 0.54
C TYR A 73 -4.01 2.24 -0.75
N ASN A 74 -4.68 3.38 -0.75
CA ASN A 74 -4.72 4.28 -1.91
C ASN A 74 -3.46 5.12 -2.00
N HIS A 75 -3.21 5.64 -3.21
CA HIS A 75 -2.12 6.55 -3.46
C HIS A 75 -2.40 8.00 -3.03
N SER A 76 -1.37 8.65 -2.51
CA SER A 76 -1.22 10.09 -2.38
C SER A 76 0.24 10.49 -2.59
N TYR A 77 0.48 11.64 -3.24
CA TYR A 77 1.80 12.30 -3.32
C TYR A 77 2.20 13.01 -2.02
N SER A 78 1.28 13.09 -1.06
CA SER A 78 1.53 13.56 0.31
C SER A 78 0.99 12.53 1.30
N PRO A 79 1.54 11.29 1.29
CA PRO A 79 0.99 10.18 2.06
C PRO A 79 1.08 10.43 3.56
N ASN A 80 0.31 9.66 4.33
CA ASN A 80 0.38 9.63 5.79
C ASN A 80 0.90 8.28 6.34
N ALA A 81 1.16 7.31 5.46
CA ALA A 81 1.87 6.09 5.76
C ALA A 81 2.93 5.73 4.71
N ASP A 82 3.93 4.96 5.12
CA ASP A 82 4.96 4.35 4.28
C ASP A 82 4.84 2.81 4.34
N TRP A 83 5.35 2.12 3.33
CA TRP A 83 5.42 0.67 3.27
C TRP A 83 6.86 0.20 3.04
N LYS A 84 7.32 -0.80 3.79
CA LYS A 84 8.67 -1.37 3.63
C LYS A 84 8.64 -2.90 3.58
N GLN A 85 9.57 -3.48 2.82
CA GLN A 85 9.67 -4.94 2.63
C GLN A 85 10.38 -5.61 3.79
N ASN A 86 9.73 -6.59 4.41
CA ASN A 86 10.34 -7.46 5.39
C ASN A 86 10.58 -8.85 4.79
N PHE A 87 11.82 -9.09 4.36
CA PHE A 87 12.19 -10.37 3.75
C PHE A 87 12.29 -11.52 4.73
N LYS A 88 12.46 -11.24 6.04
CA LYS A 88 12.53 -12.27 7.08
C LYS A 88 11.15 -12.87 7.36
N THR A 89 10.12 -12.03 7.39
CA THR A 89 8.73 -12.44 7.67
C THR A 89 7.88 -12.60 6.42
N GLN A 90 8.43 -12.30 5.23
CA GLN A 90 7.69 -12.27 3.96
C GLN A 90 6.41 -11.42 4.05
N SER A 91 6.58 -10.16 4.49
CA SER A 91 5.47 -9.23 4.64
C SER A 91 5.81 -7.80 4.17
N MET A 92 4.77 -7.02 3.87
CA MET A 92 4.80 -5.57 3.79
C MET A 92 4.45 -4.97 5.15
N ILE A 93 5.32 -4.09 5.64
CA ILE A 93 5.09 -3.36 6.87
C ILE A 93 4.59 -1.97 6.52
N TYR A 94 3.37 -1.64 6.92
CA TYR A 94 2.77 -0.32 6.78
C TYR A 94 2.93 0.44 8.09
N ARG A 95 3.49 1.64 8.03
CA ARG A 95 3.80 2.46 9.19
C ARG A 95 3.34 3.89 8.98
N ALA A 96 2.74 4.50 9.99
CA ALA A 96 2.42 5.92 9.97
C ALA A 96 3.71 6.76 9.95
N ILE A 97 3.72 7.82 9.14
CA ILE A 97 4.84 8.79 9.03
C ILE A 97 4.45 10.18 9.57
N LYS A 98 3.27 10.27 10.18
CA LYS A 98 2.71 11.39 10.93
C LYS A 98 1.51 10.87 11.73
N ASP A 99 1.03 11.66 12.69
CA ASP A 99 -0.21 11.34 13.40
C ASP A 99 -1.40 11.25 12.41
N ILE A 100 -2.19 10.18 12.49
CA ILE A 100 -3.38 9.93 11.68
C ILE A 100 -4.60 9.94 12.60
N LYS A 101 -5.64 10.70 12.27
CA LYS A 101 -6.87 10.77 13.08
C LYS A 101 -7.80 9.61 12.77
N LYS A 102 -8.62 9.25 13.76
CA LYS A 102 -9.76 8.35 13.53
C LYS A 102 -10.57 8.85 12.31
N ASP A 103 -10.97 7.90 11.45
CA ASP A 103 -11.74 8.11 10.22
C ASP A 103 -11.00 8.87 9.11
N GLU A 104 -9.69 9.14 9.26
CA GLU A 104 -8.83 9.63 8.19
C GLU A 104 -8.41 8.48 7.25
N GLU A 105 -8.37 8.74 5.94
CA GLU A 105 -7.89 7.78 4.95
C GLU A 105 -6.37 7.61 5.08
N ILE A 106 -5.93 6.37 5.16
CA ILE A 106 -4.52 6.00 5.17
C ILE A 106 -4.08 5.81 3.72
N THR A 107 -3.10 6.60 3.31
CA THR A 107 -2.57 6.61 1.95
C THR A 107 -1.06 6.42 1.94
N VAL A 108 -0.57 5.79 0.89
CA VAL A 108 0.85 5.50 0.65
C VAL A 108 1.31 6.11 -0.67
N ASN A 109 2.62 6.15 -0.90
CA ASN A 109 3.16 6.47 -2.22
C ASN A 109 3.36 5.19 -3.05
N TYR A 110 2.75 5.12 -4.24
CA TYR A 110 2.90 3.97 -5.14
C TYR A 110 4.27 3.94 -5.83
N ASN A 111 4.98 5.06 -5.86
CA ASN A 111 6.35 5.13 -6.34
C ASN A 111 7.37 4.50 -5.37
N GLY A 112 6.94 4.12 -4.16
CA GLY A 112 7.80 3.54 -3.13
C GLY A 112 8.13 4.54 -2.04
N GLU A 113 9.00 5.50 -2.32
CA GLU A 113 9.41 6.46 -1.30
C GLU A 113 8.34 7.54 -1.06
N PRO A 114 8.08 7.94 0.20
CA PRO A 114 7.00 8.89 0.52
C PRO A 114 7.11 10.25 -0.18
N ASP A 115 8.34 10.71 -0.45
CA ASP A 115 8.65 12.00 -1.06
C ASP A 115 8.76 11.95 -2.59
N GLU A 116 8.68 10.76 -3.22
CA GLU A 116 8.82 10.60 -4.67
C GLU A 116 7.61 11.18 -5.45
N GLN A 117 7.88 12.10 -6.37
CA GLN A 117 6.87 12.89 -7.09
C GLN A 117 6.71 12.51 -8.56
N THR A 118 7.38 11.44 -9.03
CA THR A 118 7.22 10.97 -10.41
C THR A 118 5.75 10.70 -10.74
N SER A 119 5.30 11.23 -11.89
CA SER A 119 3.91 11.09 -12.34
C SER A 119 3.57 9.63 -12.59
N ILE A 120 2.39 9.21 -12.13
CA ILE A 120 1.87 7.86 -12.37
C ILE A 120 0.86 7.93 -13.51
N ASP A 121 1.26 7.43 -14.67
CA ASP A 121 0.53 7.59 -15.95
C ASP A 121 -0.93 7.13 -15.93
N TRP A 122 -1.29 6.23 -15.00
CA TRP A 122 -2.64 5.68 -14.85
C TRP A 122 -3.43 6.26 -13.68
N PHE A 123 -2.82 7.11 -12.84
CA PHE A 123 -3.48 7.72 -11.69
C PHE A 123 -4.06 9.11 -12.01
N ASP A 124 -3.40 9.89 -12.86
CA ASP A 124 -3.82 11.24 -13.23
C ASP A 124 -4.83 11.28 -14.39
N VAL A 125 -5.46 10.14 -14.72
CA VAL A 125 -6.47 10.08 -15.78
C VAL A 125 -7.79 10.65 -15.24
N LYS A 126 -8.03 11.90 -15.62
CA LYS A 126 -9.16 12.79 -15.30
C LYS A 126 -10.54 12.14 -15.33
#